data_AF-A0A2V6NA79-F1
#
_entry.id   AF-A0A2V6NA79-F1
#
_cell.length_a   1.000
_cell.length_b   1.000
_cell.length_c   1.000
_cell.angle_alpha   90.00
_cell.angle_beta   90.00
_cell.angle_gamma   90.00
#
_symmetry.space_group_name_H-M   'P 1'
#
loop_
_entity.id
_entity.type
_entity.pdbx_description
1 polymer ?
#
loop_
_entity_poly.entity_id
_entity_poly.type
_entity_poly.pdbx_seq_one_letter_code
_entity_poly.pdbx_strand_id
1 'polypeptide(L)'
;MLVIYQVMPFVAVIEQAGIPALRMVFSLALLGFLCAGVLIFRKRHKFFDRDPSVANDVPVVRHNREEVVLSVWTALTLVLIYLLFQVWSA
;
A
#
# COMPACT_ATOMS: atom_id res chain seq x y z
N MET A 1 41.74 8.03 -4.40
CA MET A 1 41.35 7.71 -5.79
C MET A 1 40.96 6.24 -5.97
N LEU A 2 41.72 5.27 -5.46
CA LEU A 2 41.46 3.81 -5.63
C LEU A 2 40.07 3.34 -5.15
N VAL A 3 39.57 3.90 -4.05
CA VAL A 3 38.23 3.58 -3.50
C VAL A 3 37.12 3.93 -4.48
N ILE A 4 37.19 5.08 -5.16
CA ILE A 4 36.16 5.53 -6.11
C ILE A 4 36.10 4.61 -7.34
N TYR A 5 37.27 4.17 -7.84
CA TYR A 5 37.36 3.24 -8.98
C TYR A 5 36.84 1.83 -8.69
N GLN A 6 36.81 1.41 -7.42
CA GLN A 6 36.25 0.10 -7.03
C GLN A 6 34.78 0.19 -6.59
N VAL A 7 34.38 1.30 -5.95
CA VAL A 7 33.01 1.47 -5.44
C VAL A 7 32.02 1.76 -6.56
N MET A 8 32.34 2.63 -7.53
CA MET A 8 31.41 2.92 -8.63
C MET A 8 30.98 1.69 -9.45
N PRO A 9 31.90 0.81 -9.91
CA PRO A 9 31.48 -0.38 -10.65
C PRO A 9 30.71 -1.38 -9.76
N PHE A 10 31.04 -1.47 -8.47
CA PHE A 10 30.31 -2.32 -7.54
C PHE A 10 28.87 -1.83 -7.31
N VAL A 11 28.69 -0.51 -7.12
CA VAL A 11 27.36 0.12 -6.99
C VAL A 11 26.57 -0.04 -8.29
N ALA A 12 27.19 0.14 -9.46
CA ALA A 12 26.53 -0.03 -10.75
C ALA A 12 25.97 -1.45 -10.95
N VAL A 13 26.70 -2.48 -10.52
CA VAL A 13 26.23 -3.88 -10.56
C VAL A 13 25.05 -4.10 -9.61
N ILE A 14 25.08 -3.50 -8.42
CA ILE A 14 23.97 -3.57 -7.46
C ILE A 14 22.74 -2.84 -8.00
N GLU A 15 22.89 -1.63 -8.55
CA GLU A 15 21.77 -0.88 -9.12
C GLU A 15 21.12 -1.61 -10.30
N GLN A 16 21.94 -2.21 -11.17
CA GLN A 16 21.46 -2.93 -12.35
C GLN A 16 20.50 -4.08 -12.01
N ALA A 17 20.72 -4.75 -10.88
CA ALA A 17 19.83 -5.81 -10.38
C ALA A 17 18.80 -5.29 -9.36
N GLY A 18 19.16 -4.28 -8.58
CA GLY A 18 18.39 -3.76 -7.46
C GLY A 18 17.16 -2.96 -7.90
N ILE A 19 17.28 -2.13 -8.93
CA ILE A 19 16.16 -1.33 -9.43
C ILE A 19 15.04 -2.22 -10.01
N PRO A 20 15.32 -3.20 -10.89
CA PRO A 20 14.29 -4.14 -11.36
C PRO A 20 13.66 -4.96 -10.23
N ALA A 21 14.47 -5.43 -9.27
CA ALA A 21 13.96 -6.19 -8.14
C ALA A 21 13.01 -5.35 -7.27
N LEU A 22 13.39 -4.09 -6.97
CA LEU A 22 12.56 -3.16 -6.20
C LEU A 22 11.23 -2.88 -6.90
N ARG A 23 11.26 -2.60 -8.21
CA ARG A 23 10.06 -2.42 -9.04
C ARG A 23 9.11 -3.60 -8.93
N MET A 24 9.63 -4.82 -9.06
CA MET A 24 8.82 -6.03 -9.01
C MET A 24 8.22 -6.28 -7.62
N VAL A 25 9.04 -6.19 -6.57
CA VAL A 25 8.58 -6.41 -5.19
C VAL A 25 7.54 -5.37 -4.80
N PHE A 26 7.75 -4.09 -5.13
CA PHE A 26 6.80 -3.03 -4.83
C PHE A 26 5.47 -3.21 -5.58
N SER A 27 5.51 -3.57 -6.87
CA SER A 27 4.31 -3.89 -7.66
C SER A 27 3.51 -5.04 -7.04
N LEU A 28 4.18 -6.13 -6.66
CA LEU A 28 3.54 -7.30 -6.05
C LEU A 28 2.96 -6.98 -4.67
N ALA A 29 3.68 -6.20 -3.87
CA ALA A 29 3.20 -5.75 -2.56
C ALA A 29 1.95 -4.86 -2.70
N LEU A 30 1.95 -3.91 -3.66
CA LEU A 30 0.78 -3.09 -3.95
C LEU A 30 -0.41 -3.94 -4.41
N LEU A 31 -0.18 -4.91 -5.29
CA LEU A 31 -1.24 -5.83 -5.74
C LEU A 31 -1.82 -6.62 -4.56
N GLY A 32 -0.96 -7.15 -3.69
CA GLY A 32 -1.38 -7.83 -2.46
C GLY A 32 -2.20 -6.94 -1.53
N PHE A 33 -1.78 -5.69 -1.36
CA PHE A 33 -2.50 -4.69 -0.57
C PHE A 33 -3.89 -4.39 -1.14
N LEU A 34 -3.99 -4.21 -2.47
CA LEU A 34 -5.27 -4.01 -3.16
C LEU A 34 -6.19 -5.23 -2.99
N CYS A 35 -5.67 -6.43 -3.21
CA CYS A 35 -6.41 -7.67 -3.01
C CYS A 35 -6.91 -7.80 -1.57
N ALA A 36 -6.05 -7.53 -0.58
CA ALA A 36 -6.42 -7.59 0.83
C ALA A 36 -7.58 -6.64 1.14
N GLY A 37 -7.51 -5.39 0.69
CA GLY A 37 -8.59 -4.45 0.94
C GLY A 37 -9.89 -4.81 0.21
N VAL A 38 -9.83 -5.35 -1.01
CA VAL A 38 -11.02 -5.92 -1.69
C VAL A 38 -11.63 -7.06 -0.88
N LEU A 39 -10.82 -7.98 -0.35
CA LEU A 39 -11.30 -9.10 0.47
C LEU A 39 -11.92 -8.62 1.79
N ILE A 40 -11.32 -7.62 2.43
CA ILE A 40 -11.86 -6.97 3.63
C ILE A 40 -13.19 -6.29 3.31
N PHE A 41 -13.27 -5.53 2.23
CA PHE A 41 -14.49 -4.84 1.81
C PHE A 41 -15.63 -5.81 1.45
N ARG A 42 -15.31 -6.97 0.86
CA ARG A 42 -16.31 -8.05 0.65
C ARG A 42 -16.86 -8.60 1.97
N LYS A 43 -16.03 -8.63 3.01
CA LYS A 43 -16.41 -9.05 4.37
C LYS A 43 -16.85 -7.87 5.25
N ARG A 44 -17.09 -6.68 4.69
CA ARG A 44 -17.40 -5.46 5.45
C ARG A 44 -18.54 -5.61 6.45
N HIS A 45 -19.57 -6.40 6.13
CA HIS A 45 -20.66 -6.71 7.06
C HIS A 45 -20.14 -7.27 8.40
N LYS A 46 -19.13 -8.15 8.39
CA LYS A 46 -18.55 -8.69 9.63
C LYS A 46 -17.81 -7.67 10.48
N PHE A 47 -17.35 -6.58 9.89
CA PHE A 47 -16.51 -5.57 10.54
C PHE A 47 -17.25 -4.27 10.87
N PHE A 48 -18.29 -3.94 10.09
CA PHE A 48 -18.99 -2.67 10.15
C PHE A 48 -20.49 -2.82 10.44
N ASP A 49 -21.01 -4.04 10.62
CA ASP A 49 -22.37 -4.26 11.12
C ASP A 49 -22.54 -3.79 12.57
N ARG A 50 -23.77 -3.94 13.08
CA ARG A 50 -24.15 -3.46 14.40
C ARG A 50 -23.33 -4.12 15.49
N ASP A 51 -22.69 -3.30 16.32
CA ASP A 51 -22.01 -3.75 17.52
C ASP A 51 -22.93 -3.55 18.74
N PRO A 52 -23.42 -4.63 19.39
CA PRO A 52 -24.29 -4.52 20.55
C PRO A 52 -23.58 -3.95 21.79
N SER A 53 -22.24 -3.93 21.81
CA SER A 53 -21.45 -3.37 22.91
C SER A 53 -21.34 -1.84 22.87
N VAL A 54 -21.76 -1.22 21.76
CA VAL A 54 -21.68 0.23 21.54
C VAL A 54 -23.07 0.86 21.68
N ALA A 55 -23.28 1.62 22.75
CA ALA A 55 -24.58 2.20 23.10
C ALA A 55 -25.20 3.10 22.00
N ASN A 56 -24.36 3.80 21.23
CA ASN A 56 -24.78 4.75 20.18
C ASN A 56 -24.52 4.23 18.77
N ASP A 57 -24.59 2.92 18.55
CA ASP A 57 -24.35 2.32 17.24
C ASP A 57 -25.56 2.46 16.29
N VAL A 58 -25.84 3.70 15.93
CA VAL A 58 -26.88 4.10 14.98
C VAL A 58 -26.37 4.01 13.54
N PRO A 59 -27.26 3.88 12.53
CA PRO A 59 -26.86 3.72 11.12
C PRO A 59 -25.87 4.77 10.61
N VAL A 60 -26.04 6.05 10.99
CA VAL A 60 -25.12 7.13 10.58
C VAL A 60 -23.72 6.94 11.14
N VAL A 61 -23.57 6.50 12.39
CA VAL A 61 -22.25 6.26 12.99
C VAL A 61 -21.56 5.08 12.31
N ARG A 62 -22.30 4.03 11.96
CA ARG A 62 -21.75 2.88 11.20
C ARG A 62 -21.23 3.28 9.84
N HIS A 63 -22.03 4.05 9.11
CA HIS A 63 -21.66 4.55 7.79
C HIS A 63 -20.39 5.42 7.87
N ASN A 64 -20.33 6.35 8.82
CA ASN A 64 -19.15 7.20 9.01
C ASN A 64 -17.88 6.38 9.31
N ARG A 65 -17.97 5.29 10.09
CA ARG A 65 -16.81 4.42 10.33
C ARG A 65 -16.33 3.74 9.06
N GLU A 66 -17.26 3.23 8.24
CA GLU A 66 -16.93 2.64 6.95
C GLU A 66 -16.27 3.68 6.04
N GLU A 67 -16.84 4.89 5.93
CA GLU A 67 -16.29 5.97 5.11
C GLU A 67 -14.89 6.41 5.54
N VAL A 68 -14.63 6.52 6.85
CA VAL A 68 -13.32 6.89 7.38
C VAL A 68 -12.27 5.84 6.98
N VAL A 69 -12.59 4.55 7.15
CA VAL A 69 -11.66 3.47 6.77
C VAL A 69 -11.43 3.45 5.25
N LEU A 70 -12.50 3.59 4.46
CA LEU A 70 -12.38 3.67 3.00
C LEU A 70 -11.57 4.88 2.54
N SER A 71 -11.74 6.03 3.19
CA SER A 71 -11.01 7.26 2.87
C SER A 71 -9.52 7.11 3.13
N VAL A 72 -9.14 6.59 4.31
CA VAL A 72 -7.73 6.32 4.64
C VAL A 72 -7.13 5.29 3.68
N TRP A 73 -7.86 4.21 3.39
CA TRP A 73 -7.38 3.17 2.48
C TRP A 73 -7.20 3.71 1.05
N THR A 74 -8.14 4.54 0.57
CA THR A 74 -8.06 5.19 -0.74
C THR A 74 -6.88 6.15 -0.82
N ALA A 75 -6.71 7.02 0.18
CA ALA A 75 -5.59 7.95 0.23
C ALA A 75 -4.25 7.22 0.23
N LEU A 76 -4.11 6.17 1.04
CA LEU A 76 -2.90 5.33 1.07
C LEU A 76 -2.66 4.65 -0.29
N THR A 77 -3.71 4.14 -0.92
CA THR A 77 -3.63 3.53 -2.26
C THR A 77 -3.10 4.53 -3.29
N LEU A 78 -3.61 5.76 -3.30
CA LEU A 78 -3.14 6.80 -4.22
C LEU A 78 -1.66 7.14 -4.00
N VAL A 79 -1.22 7.26 -2.75
CA VAL A 79 0.19 7.48 -2.41
C VAL A 79 1.05 6.33 -2.92
N LEU A 80 0.64 5.08 -2.70
CA LEU A 80 1.39 3.91 -3.16
C LEU A 80 1.45 3.81 -4.69
N ILE A 81 0.36 4.14 -5.39
CA ILE A 81 0.35 4.19 -6.86
C ILE A 81 1.30 5.29 -7.36
N TYR A 82 1.28 6.47 -6.74
CA TYR A 82 2.21 7.55 -7.07
C TYR A 82 3.67 7.11 -6.88
N LEU A 83 3.99 6.46 -5.74
CA LEU A 83 5.33 5.95 -5.49
C LEU A 83 5.73 4.86 -6.49
N LEU A 84 4.82 3.95 -6.82
CA LEU A 84 5.07 2.93 -7.85
C LEU A 84 5.41 3.61 -9.18
N PHE A 85 4.65 4.62 -9.59
CA PHE A 85 4.92 5.38 -10.80
C PHE A 85 6.32 6.03 -10.77
N GLN A 86 6.71 6.62 -9.65
CA GLN A 86 8.04 7.22 -9.49
C GLN A 86 9.15 6.16 -9.58
N VAL A 87 8.97 4.99 -8.96
CA VAL A 87 9.94 3.89 -8.98
C VAL A 87 10.11 3.27 -10.39
N TRP A 88 9.06 3.30 -11.21
CA TRP A 88 9.13 2.85 -12.60
C TRP A 88 9.64 3.92 -13.56
N SER A 89 9.50 5.20 -13.22
CA SER A 89 9.95 6.34 -14.02
C SER A 89 11.39 6.77 -13.75
N ALA A 90 11.96 6.38 -12.61
CA ALA A 90 13.36 6.60 -12.23
C ALA A 90 14.30 5.65 -12.96
#